data_AF-A0A818Y0J7-F1
#
_entry.id   AF-A0A818Y0J7-F1
#
_cell.length_a   1.000
_cell.length_b   1.000
_cell.length_c   1.000
_cell.angle_alpha   90.00
_cell.angle_beta   90.00
_cell.angle_gamma   90.00
#
_symmetry.space_group_name_H-M   'P 1'
#
loop_
_entity.id
_entity.type
_entity.pdbx_description
1 polymer ?
#
loop_
_entity_poly.entity_id
_entity_poly.type
_entity_poly.pdbx_seq_one_letter_code
_entity_poly.pdbx_strand_id
1 'polypeptide(L)'
;MTLNGFGNGTVVDSHIPIDCIRRRKEQLKKEIQEIREKIAQCEIEMSMIQTHSNDDRRNTNAKQWSVAKRKFNDNAKEGIRWLTDNSLIQNTPEHTAAFLFNETGLSKRAIGDYLGEKDNFHIEVLKRFAHMHDFFSMEIVDALRRYLFTFILPGEAQKIDRIMEAFAQRYYECNPHIYATAEVCYIVSFAIIMLNTSLHNKSARLGGGPFTYEKFVNSLSETIARHQIPDQNIIKNIYDSIKNNELKFPDDDINLTMPVFGSDSTIIKEGWLWKQGGRVRNWKRRWFIITDGCLFYFESRTEVDSPRGVIPLVDVAVREIEDDRTKPFCFELFPLTGDKVKASKPAPGEVGKWIEGHHTVYRMSALSEDDRKDWIRALRIGSQNQLPKQRLS
;
A
#
# COMPACT_ATOMS: atom_id res chain seq x y z
N MET A 1 -1.12 -106.89 67.40
CA MET A 1 -2.52 -107.20 67.79
C MET A 1 -3.17 -105.91 68.26
N THR A 2 -4.47 -105.74 67.96
CA THR A 2 -5.41 -104.65 68.36
C THR A 2 -5.08 -103.24 67.81
N LEU A 3 -5.58 -102.82 66.64
CA LEU A 3 -6.91 -102.28 66.28
C LEU A 3 -7.24 -100.87 66.85
N ASN A 4 -7.17 -99.88 65.93
CA ASN A 4 -7.99 -98.67 65.70
C ASN A 4 -8.70 -98.05 66.92
N GLY A 5 -8.50 -96.77 67.30
CA GLY A 5 -8.26 -95.59 66.48
C GLY A 5 -9.59 -94.90 66.18
N PHE A 6 -9.94 -93.85 66.95
CA PHE A 6 -10.77 -92.70 66.53
C PHE A 6 -10.68 -91.62 67.61
N GLY A 7 -9.85 -90.60 67.37
CA GLY A 7 -9.73 -89.40 68.17
C GLY A 7 -9.82 -88.17 67.27
N ASN A 8 -10.79 -87.31 67.60
CA ASN A 8 -10.89 -85.88 67.36
C ASN A 8 -10.90 -85.35 65.91
N GLY A 9 -12.11 -85.05 65.45
CA GLY A 9 -12.38 -84.03 64.45
C GLY A 9 -13.59 -83.19 64.86
N THR A 10 -13.42 -82.26 65.81
CA THR A 10 -14.39 -81.17 66.02
C THR A 10 -14.09 -80.06 65.02
N VAL A 11 -14.89 -79.99 63.96
CA VAL A 11 -14.88 -78.89 62.99
C VAL A 11 -15.51 -77.66 63.64
N VAL A 12 -14.72 -76.61 63.88
CA VAL A 12 -15.24 -75.28 64.25
C VAL A 12 -15.70 -74.61 62.97
N ASP A 13 -17.02 -74.54 62.76
CA ASP A 13 -17.65 -73.87 61.62
C ASP A 13 -17.54 -72.35 61.80
N SER A 14 -16.56 -71.73 61.13
CA SER A 14 -16.42 -70.28 61.03
C SER A 14 -17.36 -69.73 59.94
N HIS A 15 -18.66 -69.96 60.08
CA HIS A 15 -19.67 -69.37 59.20
C HIS A 15 -19.93 -67.91 59.62
N ILE A 16 -19.38 -66.96 58.86
CA ILE A 16 -19.76 -65.55 59.00
C ILE A 16 -21.27 -65.46 58.73
N PRO A 17 -22.09 -64.96 59.67
CA PRO A 17 -23.53 -64.92 59.49
C PRO A 17 -23.90 -64.15 58.22
N ILE A 18 -24.76 -64.75 57.38
CA ILE A 18 -25.22 -64.19 56.10
C ILE A 18 -25.72 -62.74 56.26
N ASP A 19 -26.30 -62.41 57.41
CA ASP A 19 -26.76 -61.06 57.74
C ASP A 19 -25.63 -60.03 57.88
N CYS A 20 -24.46 -60.40 58.41
CA CYS A 20 -23.29 -59.53 58.46
C CYS A 20 -22.75 -59.23 57.05
N ILE A 21 -22.70 -60.25 56.19
CA ILE A 21 -22.30 -60.11 54.78
C ILE A 21 -23.30 -59.21 54.03
N ARG A 22 -24.61 -59.39 54.27
CA ARG A 22 -25.67 -58.57 53.67
C ARG A 22 -25.58 -57.12 54.09
N ARG A 23 -25.36 -56.83 55.38
CA ARG A 23 -25.16 -55.46 55.89
C ARG A 23 -23.92 -54.81 55.29
N ARG A 24 -22.80 -55.54 55.21
CA ARG A 24 -21.57 -55.02 54.61
C ARG A 24 -21.74 -54.75 53.10
N LYS A 25 -22.46 -55.60 52.38
CA LYS A 25 -22.81 -55.40 50.97
C LYS A 25 -23.65 -54.13 50.76
N GLU A 26 -24.66 -53.89 51.60
CA GLU A 26 -25.48 -52.67 51.53
C GLU A 26 -24.67 -51.42 51.85
N GLN A 27 -23.75 -51.50 52.82
CA GLN A 27 -22.84 -50.39 53.13
C GLN A 27 -21.88 -50.10 51.97
N LEU A 28 -21.27 -51.13 51.38
CA LEU A 28 -20.40 -50.98 50.21
C LEU A 28 -21.15 -50.39 49.01
N LYS A 29 -22.41 -50.76 48.79
CA LYS A 29 -23.23 -50.14 47.74
C LYS A 29 -23.44 -48.64 47.98
N LYS A 30 -23.69 -48.23 49.22
CA LYS A 30 -23.83 -46.82 49.58
C LYS A 30 -22.52 -46.06 49.39
N GLU A 31 -21.39 -46.62 49.83
CA GLU A 31 -20.06 -46.04 49.63
C GLU A 31 -19.73 -45.91 48.14
N ILE A 32 -20.04 -46.93 47.31
CA ILE A 32 -19.87 -46.87 45.85
C ILE A 32 -20.74 -45.78 45.23
N GLN A 33 -21.99 -45.64 45.68
CA GLN A 33 -22.90 -44.62 45.19
C GLN A 33 -22.39 -43.20 45.52
N GLU A 34 -21.91 -42.99 46.73
CA GLU A 34 -21.34 -41.70 47.16
C GLU A 34 -20.06 -41.37 46.38
N ILE A 35 -19.20 -42.36 46.13
CA ILE A 35 -18.00 -42.19 45.29
C ILE A 35 -18.39 -41.82 43.85
N ARG A 36 -19.43 -42.45 43.29
CA ARG A 36 -19.93 -42.12 41.95
C ARG A 36 -20.43 -40.68 41.86
N GLU A 37 -21.16 -40.22 42.87
CA GLU A 37 -21.66 -38.84 42.93
C GLU A 37 -20.50 -37.84 43.04
N LYS A 38 -19.48 -38.14 43.85
CA LYS A 38 -18.27 -37.32 43.96
C LYS A 38 -17.48 -37.27 42.65
N ILE A 39 -17.35 -38.39 41.92
CA ILE A 39 -16.71 -38.43 40.60
C ILE A 39 -17.49 -37.54 39.61
N ALA A 40 -18.81 -37.68 39.56
CA ALA A 40 -19.65 -36.86 38.68
C ALA A 40 -19.51 -35.36 38.97
N GLN A 41 -19.43 -34.98 40.26
CA GLN A 41 -19.21 -33.60 40.66
C GLN A 41 -17.82 -33.08 40.24
N CYS A 42 -16.76 -33.87 40.42
CA CYS A 42 -15.42 -33.51 39.96
C CYS A 42 -15.34 -33.37 38.44
N GLU A 43 -16.04 -34.21 37.67
CA GLU A 43 -16.11 -34.11 36.21
C GLU A 43 -16.76 -32.78 35.78
N ILE A 44 -17.85 -32.39 36.44
CA ILE A 44 -18.53 -31.12 36.21
C ILE A 44 -17.60 -29.93 36.53
N GLU A 45 -16.92 -29.94 37.67
CA GLU A 45 -15.97 -28.88 38.04
C GLU A 45 -14.79 -28.78 37.09
N MET A 46 -14.21 -29.92 36.68
CA MET A 46 -13.15 -29.95 35.66
C MET A 46 -13.62 -29.34 34.33
N SER A 47 -14.85 -29.64 33.90
CA SER A 47 -15.44 -29.07 32.69
C SER A 47 -15.60 -27.54 32.81
N MET A 48 -16.05 -27.05 33.98
CA MET A 48 -16.22 -25.61 34.22
C MET A 48 -14.88 -24.87 34.25
N ILE A 49 -13.84 -25.45 34.87
CA ILE A 49 -12.49 -24.87 34.91
C ILE A 49 -11.89 -24.80 33.51
N GLN A 50 -12.02 -25.86 32.70
CA GLN A 50 -11.60 -25.85 31.31
C GLN A 50 -12.31 -24.74 30.51
N THR A 51 -13.61 -24.58 30.71
CA THR A 51 -14.41 -23.56 30.00
C THR A 51 -13.98 -22.14 30.38
N HIS A 52 -13.83 -21.83 31.67
CA HIS A 52 -13.37 -20.51 32.14
C HIS A 52 -11.95 -20.20 31.67
N SER A 53 -11.03 -21.18 31.74
CA SER A 53 -9.65 -20.99 31.25
C SER A 53 -9.59 -20.70 29.75
N ASN A 54 -10.50 -21.28 28.97
CA ASN A 54 -10.60 -21.03 27.54
C ASN A 54 -11.18 -19.64 27.24
N ASP A 55 -12.16 -19.17 27.99
CA ASP A 55 -12.74 -17.84 27.83
C ASP A 55 -11.77 -16.73 28.25
N ASP A 56 -11.02 -16.91 29.35
CA ASP A 56 -9.96 -15.98 29.75
C ASP A 56 -8.83 -15.92 28.72
N ARG A 57 -8.44 -17.06 28.15
CA ARG A 57 -7.46 -17.11 27.05
C ARG A 57 -7.99 -16.43 25.79
N ARG A 58 -9.25 -16.65 25.40
CA ARG A 58 -9.87 -15.98 24.24
C ARG A 58 -9.92 -14.48 24.43
N ASN A 59 -10.31 -14.01 25.61
CA ASN A 59 -10.37 -12.58 25.95
C ASN A 59 -8.97 -11.94 25.95
N THR A 60 -7.98 -12.62 26.52
CA THR A 60 -6.57 -12.17 26.51
C THR A 60 -6.03 -12.10 25.08
N ASN A 61 -6.28 -13.13 24.27
CA ASN A 61 -5.86 -13.17 22.87
C ASN A 61 -6.52 -12.04 22.06
N ALA A 62 -7.82 -11.80 22.20
CA ALA A 62 -8.54 -10.71 21.52
C ALA A 62 -7.98 -9.31 21.89
N LYS A 63 -7.60 -9.10 23.15
CA LYS A 63 -6.93 -7.86 23.58
C LYS A 63 -5.55 -7.73 22.93
N GLN A 64 -4.78 -8.81 22.88
CA GLN A 64 -3.46 -8.82 22.24
C GLN A 64 -3.57 -8.51 20.74
N TRP A 65 -4.52 -9.11 20.02
CA TRP A 65 -4.81 -8.77 18.61
C TRP A 65 -5.16 -7.30 18.43
N SER A 66 -5.95 -6.71 19.33
CA SER A 66 -6.30 -5.29 19.25
C SER A 66 -5.07 -4.38 19.43
N VAL A 67 -4.17 -4.73 20.35
CA VAL A 67 -2.91 -4.00 20.56
C VAL A 67 -1.99 -4.14 19.36
N ALA A 68 -1.86 -5.34 18.80
CA ALA A 68 -1.07 -5.60 17.60
C ALA A 68 -1.53 -4.75 16.41
N LYS A 69 -2.84 -4.72 16.14
CA LYS A 69 -3.40 -3.96 15.02
C LYS A 69 -3.17 -2.46 15.18
N ARG A 70 -3.31 -1.92 16.39
CA ARG A 70 -2.96 -0.52 16.66
C ARG A 70 -1.48 -0.24 16.40
N LYS A 71 -0.58 -1.09 16.92
CA LYS A 71 0.86 -0.97 16.68
C LYS A 71 1.21 -1.05 15.20
N PHE A 72 0.58 -1.96 14.46
CA PHE A 72 0.76 -2.08 13.01
C PHE A 72 0.34 -0.81 12.28
N ASN A 73 -0.81 -0.24 12.64
CA ASN A 73 -1.31 0.99 12.02
C ASN A 73 -0.40 2.20 12.29
N ASP A 74 0.25 2.24 13.45
CA ASP A 74 1.22 3.29 13.80
C ASP A 74 2.59 3.05 13.13
N ASN A 75 3.07 1.80 13.15
CA ASN A 75 4.31 1.35 12.53
C ASN A 75 4.21 -0.13 12.15
N ALA A 76 4.09 -0.40 10.84
CA ALA A 76 3.86 -1.74 10.33
C ALA A 76 4.95 -2.75 10.75
N LYS A 77 6.24 -2.36 10.69
CA LYS A 77 7.36 -3.24 11.07
C LYS A 77 7.33 -3.57 12.57
N GLU A 78 7.01 -2.60 13.42
CA GLU A 78 6.87 -2.82 14.87
C GLU A 78 5.64 -3.70 15.17
N GLY A 79 4.52 -3.47 14.50
CA GLY A 79 3.30 -4.27 14.67
C GLY A 79 3.52 -5.75 14.33
N ILE A 80 4.14 -6.05 13.19
CA ILE A 80 4.48 -7.43 12.80
C ILE A 80 5.45 -8.05 13.81
N ARG A 81 6.48 -7.32 14.23
CA ARG A 81 7.42 -7.81 15.26
C ARG A 81 6.70 -8.09 16.58
N TRP A 82 5.76 -7.24 16.98
CA TRP A 82 5.01 -7.45 18.21
C TRP A 82 4.13 -8.71 18.12
N LEU A 83 3.50 -8.96 16.97
CA LEU A 83 2.72 -10.18 16.70
C LEU A 83 3.59 -11.45 16.83
N THR A 84 4.80 -11.42 16.27
CA THR A 84 5.72 -12.57 16.33
C THR A 84 6.32 -12.76 17.73
N ASP A 85 6.75 -11.68 18.39
CA ASP A 85 7.29 -11.72 19.76
C ASP A 85 6.26 -12.24 20.78
N ASN A 86 4.97 -11.99 20.55
CA ASN A 86 3.86 -12.50 21.38
C ASN A 86 3.31 -13.85 20.90
N SER A 87 3.95 -14.51 19.92
CA SER A 87 3.53 -15.81 19.37
C SER A 87 2.10 -15.85 18.83
N LEU A 88 1.59 -14.71 18.35
CA LEU A 88 0.27 -14.62 17.73
C LEU A 88 0.30 -15.07 16.26
N ILE A 89 1.42 -14.81 15.58
CA ILE A 89 1.71 -15.33 14.24
C ILE A 89 3.15 -15.86 14.21
N GLN A 90 3.42 -16.80 13.30
CA GLN A 90 4.79 -17.22 13.05
C GLN A 90 5.53 -16.16 12.23
N ASN A 91 6.85 -16.03 12.43
CA ASN A 91 7.69 -15.12 11.67
C ASN A 91 8.02 -15.70 10.28
N THR A 92 6.99 -15.93 9.46
CA THR A 92 7.13 -16.39 8.07
C THR A 92 6.37 -15.46 7.11
N PRO A 93 6.77 -15.40 5.83
CA PRO A 93 6.08 -14.60 4.83
C PRO A 93 4.60 -14.97 4.67
N GLU A 94 4.28 -16.26 4.74
CA GLU A 94 2.91 -16.80 4.58
C GLU A 94 1.96 -16.29 5.67
N HIS A 95 2.38 -16.37 6.94
CA HIS A 95 1.55 -15.93 8.06
C HIS A 95 1.43 -14.41 8.10
N THR A 96 2.49 -13.69 7.73
CA THR A 96 2.45 -12.23 7.62
C THR A 96 1.50 -11.80 6.50
N ALA A 97 1.57 -12.42 5.32
CA ALA A 97 0.64 -12.14 4.22
C ALA A 97 -0.81 -12.45 4.61
N ALA A 98 -1.06 -13.59 5.27
CA ALA A 98 -2.39 -13.95 5.75
C ALA A 98 -2.94 -12.93 6.76
N PHE A 99 -2.09 -12.42 7.66
CA PHE A 99 -2.45 -11.33 8.57
C PHE A 99 -2.84 -10.06 7.81
N LEU A 100 -2.01 -9.61 6.86
CA LEU A 100 -2.27 -8.40 6.07
C LEU A 100 -3.53 -8.50 5.21
N PHE A 101 -3.87 -9.70 4.74
CA PHE A 101 -5.00 -9.92 3.83
C PHE A 101 -6.33 -10.16 4.55
N ASN A 102 -6.33 -10.96 5.62
CA ASN A 102 -7.58 -11.40 6.27
C ASN A 102 -8.03 -10.50 7.42
N GLU A 103 -7.11 -9.79 8.09
CA GLU A 103 -7.46 -9.05 9.29
C GLU A 103 -8.15 -7.72 9.01
N THR A 104 -9.21 -7.47 9.78
CA THR A 104 -9.98 -6.22 9.71
C THR A 104 -9.43 -5.17 10.68
N GLY A 105 -9.57 -3.89 10.30
CA GLY A 105 -9.10 -2.76 11.10
C GLY A 105 -7.62 -2.41 10.92
N LEU A 106 -6.96 -3.01 9.92
CA LEU A 106 -5.64 -2.60 9.47
C LEU A 106 -5.73 -1.38 8.56
N SER A 107 -4.76 -0.47 8.69
CA SER A 107 -4.58 0.66 7.81
C SER A 107 -4.13 0.19 6.44
N LYS A 108 -4.96 0.41 5.41
CA LYS A 108 -4.65 0.07 4.02
C LYS A 108 -3.40 0.77 3.50
N ARG A 109 -3.09 1.96 4.02
CA ARG A 109 -1.83 2.67 3.74
C ARG A 109 -0.64 1.92 4.34
N ALA A 110 -0.72 1.53 5.61
CA ALA A 110 0.35 0.78 6.26
C ALA A 110 0.60 -0.58 5.57
N ILE A 111 -0.46 -1.25 5.08
CA ILE A 111 -0.34 -2.47 4.27
C ILE A 111 0.47 -2.18 3.00
N GLY A 112 0.06 -1.18 2.21
CA GLY A 112 0.75 -0.84 0.96
C GLY A 112 2.21 -0.43 1.16
N ASP A 113 2.48 0.37 2.18
CA ASP A 113 3.84 0.80 2.53
C ASP A 113 4.74 -0.38 2.89
N TYR A 114 4.22 -1.34 3.67
CA TYR A 114 4.93 -2.55 4.12
C TYR A 114 5.17 -3.53 2.96
N LEU A 115 4.15 -3.81 2.14
CA LEU A 115 4.26 -4.65 0.96
C LEU A 115 5.24 -4.07 -0.07
N GLY A 116 5.31 -2.74 -0.13
CA GLY A 116 6.25 -2.01 -0.95
C GLY A 116 7.67 -1.92 -0.35
N GLU A 117 8.09 -2.65 0.68
CA GLU A 117 9.47 -2.56 1.19
C GLU A 117 10.45 -3.46 0.41
N LYS A 118 11.70 -3.02 0.24
CA LYS A 118 12.68 -3.69 -0.64
C LYS A 118 13.39 -4.90 -0.01
N ASP A 119 13.22 -5.12 1.29
CA ASP A 119 13.91 -6.22 1.97
C ASP A 119 13.33 -7.56 1.50
N ASN A 120 14.17 -8.59 1.33
CA ASN A 120 13.74 -9.90 0.80
C ASN A 120 12.52 -10.49 1.51
N PHE A 121 12.43 -10.34 2.83
CA PHE A 121 11.27 -10.81 3.59
C PHE A 121 9.97 -10.14 3.11
N HIS A 122 9.97 -8.83 2.90
CA HIS A 122 8.79 -8.09 2.45
C HIS A 122 8.44 -8.41 1.00
N ILE A 123 9.44 -8.65 0.15
CA ILE A 123 9.24 -9.11 -1.23
C ILE A 123 8.53 -10.47 -1.23
N GLU A 124 8.96 -11.41 -0.40
CA GLU A 124 8.29 -12.71 -0.28
C GLU A 124 6.88 -12.57 0.32
N VAL A 125 6.68 -11.69 1.32
CA VAL A 125 5.34 -11.37 1.84
C VAL A 125 4.44 -10.84 0.73
N LEU A 126 4.93 -9.92 -0.11
CA LEU A 126 4.19 -9.39 -1.25
C LEU A 126 3.81 -10.47 -2.26
N LYS A 127 4.72 -11.39 -2.60
CA LYS A 127 4.39 -12.53 -3.46
C LYS A 127 3.28 -13.39 -2.85
N ARG A 128 3.39 -13.75 -1.56
CA ARG A 128 2.36 -14.53 -0.85
C ARG A 128 1.04 -13.78 -0.78
N PHE A 129 1.06 -12.48 -0.52
CA PHE A 129 -0.12 -11.63 -0.48
C PHE A 129 -0.82 -11.59 -1.85
N ALA A 130 -0.07 -11.39 -2.94
CA ALA A 130 -0.62 -11.46 -4.29
C ALA A 130 -1.26 -12.83 -4.57
N HIS A 131 -0.64 -13.92 -4.14
CA HIS A 131 -1.18 -15.28 -4.29
C HIS A 131 -2.49 -15.53 -3.53
N MET A 132 -2.83 -14.71 -2.54
CA MET A 132 -4.13 -14.80 -1.85
C MET A 132 -5.28 -14.22 -2.70
N HIS A 133 -4.97 -13.46 -3.74
CA HIS A 133 -5.94 -13.05 -4.72
C HIS A 133 -6.17 -14.16 -5.76
N ASP A 134 -7.42 -14.54 -5.91
CA ASP A 134 -7.86 -15.40 -7.01
C ASP A 134 -8.30 -14.54 -8.19
N PHE A 135 -7.53 -14.62 -9.29
CA PHE A 135 -7.78 -13.93 -10.55
C PHE A 135 -8.15 -14.89 -11.67
N PHE A 136 -8.42 -16.16 -11.37
CA PHE A 136 -8.72 -17.15 -12.40
C PHE A 136 -9.94 -16.75 -13.21
N SER A 137 -9.79 -16.73 -14.55
CA SER A 137 -10.83 -16.33 -15.50
C SER A 137 -11.40 -14.92 -15.29
N MET A 138 -10.70 -14.05 -14.56
CA MET A 138 -11.09 -12.64 -14.42
C MET A 138 -10.47 -11.80 -15.54
N GLU A 139 -11.19 -10.77 -16.01
CA GLU A 139 -10.56 -9.76 -16.85
C GLU A 139 -9.53 -8.94 -16.05
N ILE A 140 -8.45 -8.52 -16.70
CA ILE A 140 -7.33 -7.84 -16.03
C ILE A 140 -7.74 -6.56 -15.30
N VAL A 141 -8.72 -5.83 -15.83
CA VAL A 141 -9.22 -4.61 -15.19
C VAL A 141 -9.92 -4.93 -13.89
N ASP A 142 -10.73 -5.99 -13.84
CA ASP A 142 -11.45 -6.39 -12.62
C ASP A 142 -10.51 -7.01 -11.59
N ALA A 143 -9.53 -7.80 -12.04
CA ALA A 143 -8.45 -8.29 -11.19
C ALA A 143 -7.68 -7.12 -10.57
N LEU A 144 -7.34 -6.10 -11.37
CA LEU A 144 -6.62 -4.92 -10.89
C LEU A 144 -7.44 -4.09 -9.91
N ARG A 145 -8.74 -3.88 -10.17
CA ARG A 145 -9.66 -3.23 -9.20
C ARG A 145 -9.67 -3.99 -7.87
N ARG A 146 -9.83 -5.32 -7.92
CA ARG A 146 -9.86 -6.16 -6.72
C ARG A 146 -8.55 -6.09 -5.95
N TYR A 147 -7.43 -6.07 -6.66
CA TYR A 147 -6.10 -5.98 -6.06
C TYR A 147 -5.88 -4.62 -5.40
N LEU A 148 -6.11 -3.52 -6.12
CA LEU A 148 -5.90 -2.16 -5.62
C LEU A 148 -6.94 -1.72 -4.59
N PHE A 149 -7.99 -2.52 -4.33
CA PHE A 149 -8.96 -2.26 -3.27
C PHE A 149 -8.51 -2.80 -1.90
N THR A 150 -7.54 -3.72 -1.83
CA THR A 150 -7.11 -4.31 -0.55
C THR A 150 -6.10 -3.46 0.21
N PHE A 151 -5.40 -2.54 -0.47
CA PHE A 151 -4.44 -1.62 0.14
C PHE A 151 -4.39 -0.30 -0.64
N ILE A 152 -3.62 0.67 -0.14
CA ILE A 152 -3.34 1.93 -0.84
C ILE A 152 -1.94 1.84 -1.44
N LEU A 153 -1.81 2.15 -2.73
CA LEU A 153 -0.49 2.18 -3.37
C LEU A 153 0.43 3.21 -2.67
N PRO A 154 1.69 2.85 -2.40
CA PRO A 154 2.69 3.79 -1.90
C PRO A 154 2.99 4.88 -2.94
N GLY A 155 3.55 6.01 -2.51
CA GLY A 155 3.86 7.13 -3.41
C GLY A 155 5.18 6.97 -4.18
N GLU A 156 6.08 6.13 -3.69
CA GLU A 156 7.41 5.95 -4.26
C GLU A 156 7.39 4.99 -5.45
N ALA A 157 7.89 5.45 -6.60
CA ALA A 157 7.91 4.69 -7.87
C ALA A 157 8.43 3.25 -7.73
N GLN A 158 9.55 3.07 -7.02
CA GLN A 158 10.18 1.76 -6.82
C GLN A 158 9.34 0.79 -5.96
N LYS A 159 8.43 1.31 -5.14
CA LYS A 159 7.51 0.47 -4.36
C LYS A 159 6.32 0.05 -5.21
N ILE A 160 5.78 0.99 -5.98
CA ILE A 160 4.68 0.73 -6.93
C ILE A 160 5.11 -0.31 -7.96
N ASP A 161 6.29 -0.14 -8.54
CA ASP A 161 6.89 -1.06 -9.52
C ASP A 161 6.84 -2.52 -9.04
N ARG A 162 7.37 -2.80 -7.85
CA ARG A 162 7.37 -4.15 -7.25
C ARG A 162 5.97 -4.69 -6.99
N ILE A 163 5.05 -3.85 -6.52
CA ILE A 163 3.66 -4.24 -6.27
C ILE A 163 2.97 -4.63 -7.58
N MET A 164 3.20 -3.86 -8.65
CA MET A 164 2.63 -4.11 -9.97
C MET A 164 3.25 -5.32 -10.66
N GLU A 165 4.54 -5.56 -10.46
CA GLU A 165 5.21 -6.79 -10.91
C GLU A 165 4.63 -8.03 -10.24
N ALA A 166 4.43 -8.00 -8.92
CA ALA A 166 3.78 -9.09 -8.20
C ALA A 166 2.33 -9.34 -8.67
N PHE A 167 1.58 -8.27 -8.96
CA PHE A 167 0.24 -8.37 -9.55
C PHE A 167 0.27 -9.05 -10.92
N ALA A 168 1.14 -8.56 -11.81
CA ALA A 168 1.22 -9.06 -13.18
C ALA A 168 1.64 -10.53 -13.24
N GLN A 169 2.62 -10.91 -12.41
CA GLN A 169 3.04 -12.29 -12.27
C GLN A 169 1.88 -13.18 -11.81
N ARG A 170 1.16 -12.76 -10.77
CA ARG A 170 0.01 -13.51 -10.26
C ARG A 170 -1.12 -13.61 -11.28
N TYR A 171 -1.44 -12.52 -11.97
CA TYR A 171 -2.50 -12.53 -12.99
C TYR A 171 -2.14 -13.48 -14.14
N TYR A 172 -0.89 -13.45 -14.60
CA TYR A 172 -0.39 -14.33 -15.65
C TYR A 172 -0.46 -15.81 -15.24
N GLU A 173 -0.08 -16.15 -14.01
CA GLU A 173 -0.21 -17.51 -13.47
C GLU A 173 -1.66 -18.01 -13.44
N CYS A 174 -2.61 -17.13 -13.11
CA CYS A 174 -4.03 -17.45 -13.14
C CYS A 174 -4.61 -17.54 -14.57
N ASN A 175 -4.00 -16.84 -15.53
CA ASN A 175 -4.53 -16.67 -16.89
C ASN A 175 -3.43 -16.78 -17.98
N PRO A 176 -2.69 -17.90 -18.06
CA PRO A 176 -1.47 -18.02 -18.88
C PRO A 176 -1.72 -17.95 -20.39
N HIS A 177 -2.97 -18.07 -20.82
CA HIS A 177 -3.36 -18.07 -22.24
C HIS A 177 -3.76 -16.68 -22.77
N ILE A 178 -3.89 -15.68 -21.90
CA ILE A 178 -4.40 -14.35 -22.27
C ILE A 178 -3.28 -13.43 -22.76
N TYR A 179 -2.10 -13.52 -22.16
CA TYR A 179 -0.92 -12.72 -22.51
C TYR A 179 0.25 -13.63 -22.85
N ALA A 180 1.18 -13.15 -23.70
CA ALA A 180 2.35 -13.94 -24.09
C ALA A 180 3.29 -14.21 -22.90
N THR A 181 3.49 -13.20 -22.04
CA THR A 181 4.39 -13.26 -20.88
C THR A 181 3.83 -12.44 -19.71
N ALA A 182 4.37 -12.66 -18.51
CA ALA A 182 4.09 -11.81 -17.35
C ALA A 182 4.53 -10.35 -17.57
N GLU A 183 5.59 -10.12 -18.35
CA GLU A 183 6.06 -8.77 -18.73
C GLU A 183 5.01 -8.02 -19.56
N VAL A 184 4.37 -8.69 -20.51
CA VAL A 184 3.24 -8.09 -21.26
C VAL A 184 2.10 -7.74 -20.33
N CYS A 185 1.77 -8.63 -19.38
CA CYS A 185 0.75 -8.35 -18.37
C CYS A 185 1.11 -7.12 -17.52
N TYR A 186 2.38 -6.98 -17.14
CA TYR A 186 2.89 -5.82 -16.39
C TYR A 186 2.73 -4.53 -17.20
N ILE A 187 3.17 -4.50 -18.46
CA ILE A 187 3.03 -3.34 -19.36
C ILE A 187 1.56 -2.95 -19.51
N VAL A 188 0.68 -3.92 -19.77
CA VAL A 188 -0.77 -3.69 -19.91
C VAL A 188 -1.36 -3.16 -18.60
N SER A 189 -0.94 -3.66 -17.44
CA SER A 189 -1.41 -3.19 -16.13
C SER A 189 -1.07 -1.71 -15.90
N PHE A 190 0.15 -1.28 -16.25
CA PHE A 190 0.52 0.14 -16.21
C PHE A 190 -0.24 0.97 -17.23
N ALA A 191 -0.46 0.45 -18.44
CA ALA A 191 -1.26 1.11 -19.46
C ALA A 191 -2.71 1.34 -19.00
N ILE A 192 -3.29 0.42 -18.23
CA ILE A 192 -4.61 0.57 -17.62
C ILE A 192 -4.64 1.73 -16.61
N ILE A 193 -3.62 1.83 -15.75
CA ILE A 193 -3.51 2.92 -14.76
C ILE A 193 -3.34 4.28 -15.46
N MET A 194 -2.49 4.34 -16.49
CA MET A 194 -2.32 5.53 -17.34
C MET A 194 -3.64 5.92 -18.00
N LEU A 195 -4.32 4.95 -18.61
CA LEU A 195 -5.60 5.16 -19.29
C LEU A 195 -6.65 5.72 -18.32
N ASN A 196 -6.72 5.19 -17.09
CA ASN A 196 -7.63 5.68 -16.06
C ASN A 196 -7.38 7.17 -15.78
N THR A 197 -6.11 7.54 -15.63
CA THR A 197 -5.70 8.95 -15.46
C THR A 197 -6.09 9.78 -16.68
N SER A 198 -5.83 9.30 -17.90
CA SER A 198 -6.13 10.04 -19.12
C SER A 198 -7.63 10.25 -19.38
N LEU A 199 -8.49 9.30 -18.97
CA LEU A 199 -9.93 9.35 -19.20
C LEU A 199 -10.68 10.13 -18.11
N HIS A 200 -10.32 9.91 -16.84
CA HIS A 200 -11.12 10.38 -15.70
C HIS A 200 -10.48 11.55 -14.97
N ASN A 201 -9.15 11.67 -15.01
CA ASN A 201 -8.50 12.83 -14.43
C ASN A 201 -8.69 14.06 -15.34
N LYS A 202 -9.32 15.12 -14.80
CA LYS A 202 -9.59 16.35 -15.55
C LYS A 202 -8.30 17.06 -15.98
N SER A 203 -7.19 16.83 -15.28
CA SER A 203 -5.82 17.32 -15.56
C SER A 203 -5.27 16.86 -16.90
N ALA A 204 -5.48 15.59 -17.24
CA ALA A 204 -4.81 14.93 -18.37
C ALA A 204 -5.38 15.35 -19.74
N ARG A 205 -6.48 16.12 -19.75
CA ARG A 205 -7.18 16.57 -20.96
C ARG A 205 -6.66 17.89 -21.54
N LEU A 206 -5.66 18.51 -20.91
CA LEU A 206 -5.27 19.90 -21.18
C LEU A 206 -4.34 20.16 -22.39
N GLY A 207 -4.18 19.22 -23.31
CA GLY A 207 -3.34 19.47 -24.49
C GLY A 207 -3.59 18.66 -25.76
N GLY A 208 -4.50 17.67 -25.77
CA GLY A 208 -4.56 16.71 -26.90
C GLY A 208 -5.94 16.13 -27.23
N GLY A 209 -7.02 16.68 -26.69
CA GLY A 209 -8.37 16.10 -26.82
C GLY A 209 -8.55 14.82 -25.99
N PRO A 210 -9.71 14.14 -26.08
CA PRO A 210 -9.95 12.89 -25.35
C PRO A 210 -8.91 11.82 -25.75
N PHE A 211 -8.44 11.04 -24.78
CA PHE A 211 -7.58 9.90 -25.05
C PHE A 211 -8.43 8.81 -25.72
N THR A 212 -8.31 8.65 -27.04
CA THR A 212 -9.16 7.75 -27.81
C THR A 212 -8.66 6.31 -27.75
N TYR A 213 -9.50 5.37 -28.18
CA TYR A 213 -9.15 3.97 -28.30
C TYR A 213 -7.93 3.78 -29.22
N GLU A 214 -7.86 4.49 -30.34
CA GLU A 214 -6.75 4.39 -31.30
C GLU A 214 -5.43 4.83 -30.67
N LYS A 215 -5.44 5.90 -29.84
CA LYS A 215 -4.26 6.34 -29.09
C LYS A 215 -3.80 5.28 -28.09
N PHE A 216 -4.75 4.61 -27.42
CA PHE A 216 -4.45 3.52 -26.49
C PHE A 216 -3.79 2.33 -27.21
N VAL A 217 -4.34 1.89 -28.35
CA VAL A 217 -3.76 0.79 -29.15
C VAL A 217 -2.36 1.14 -29.66
N ASN A 218 -2.17 2.37 -30.15
CA ASN A 218 -0.87 2.82 -30.65
C ASN A 218 0.19 2.82 -29.53
N SER A 219 -0.14 3.33 -28.34
CA SER A 219 0.76 3.33 -27.19
C SER A 219 1.20 1.91 -26.78
N LEU A 220 0.28 0.94 -26.80
CA LEU A 220 0.61 -0.46 -26.55
C LEU A 220 1.52 -1.04 -27.65
N SER A 221 1.27 -0.68 -28.91
CA SER A 221 2.02 -1.18 -30.07
C SER A 221 3.45 -0.61 -30.16
N GLU A 222 3.69 0.56 -29.56
CA GLU A 222 5.02 1.16 -29.43
C GLU A 222 5.86 0.49 -28.33
N THR A 223 5.21 -0.10 -27.33
CA THR A 223 5.87 -0.68 -26.15
C THR A 223 6.00 -2.20 -26.23
N ILE A 224 5.03 -2.89 -26.83
CA ILE A 224 4.96 -4.35 -26.90
C ILE A 224 5.38 -4.81 -28.30
N ALA A 225 6.23 -5.83 -28.37
CA ALA A 225 6.63 -6.43 -29.64
C ALA A 225 5.40 -6.91 -30.43
N ARG A 226 5.37 -6.68 -31.75
CA ARG A 226 4.19 -6.94 -32.62
C ARG A 226 3.54 -8.32 -32.45
N HIS A 227 4.32 -9.36 -32.19
CA HIS A 227 3.84 -10.74 -32.03
C HIS A 227 3.30 -11.06 -30.63
N GLN A 228 3.43 -10.13 -29.68
CA GLN A 228 3.00 -10.26 -28.28
C GLN A 228 1.86 -9.30 -27.92
N ILE A 229 1.42 -8.46 -28.87
CA ILE A 229 0.30 -7.54 -28.66
C ILE A 229 -0.96 -8.36 -28.35
N PRO A 230 -1.72 -8.02 -27.28
CA PRO A 230 -2.95 -8.72 -26.94
C PRO A 230 -4.00 -8.68 -28.06
N ASP A 231 -4.94 -9.62 -28.03
CA ASP A 231 -6.07 -9.63 -28.97
C ASP A 231 -6.83 -8.28 -28.93
N GLN A 232 -7.30 -7.82 -30.09
CA GLN A 232 -8.00 -6.54 -30.21
C GLN A 232 -9.25 -6.48 -29.32
N ASN A 233 -9.95 -7.59 -29.12
CA ASN A 233 -11.11 -7.65 -28.24
C ASN A 233 -10.71 -7.42 -26.78
N ILE A 234 -9.56 -7.97 -26.34
CA ILE A 234 -9.04 -7.73 -24.99
C ILE A 234 -8.73 -6.25 -24.80
N ILE A 235 -8.03 -5.64 -25.76
CA ILE A 235 -7.65 -4.22 -25.69
C ILE A 235 -8.90 -3.33 -25.67
N LYS A 236 -9.92 -3.67 -26.48
CA LYS A 236 -11.19 -2.96 -26.51
C LYS A 236 -11.97 -3.08 -25.20
N ASN A 237 -12.06 -4.28 -24.63
CA ASN A 237 -12.71 -4.52 -23.34
C ASN A 237 -12.03 -3.72 -22.22
N ILE A 238 -10.69 -3.71 -22.19
CA ILE A 238 -9.92 -2.90 -21.24
C ILE A 238 -10.31 -1.42 -21.35
N TYR A 239 -10.29 -0.88 -22.57
CA TYR A 239 -10.58 0.53 -22.80
C TYR A 239 -12.01 0.90 -22.40
N ASP A 240 -12.99 0.09 -22.80
CA ASP A 240 -14.40 0.33 -22.49
C ASP A 240 -14.68 0.18 -20.99
N SER A 241 -14.09 -0.83 -20.34
CA SER A 241 -14.24 -1.05 -18.90
C SER A 241 -13.74 0.14 -18.09
N ILE A 242 -12.54 0.65 -18.39
CA ILE A 242 -12.02 1.86 -17.74
C ILE A 242 -12.88 3.07 -18.10
N LYS A 243 -13.20 3.30 -19.38
CA LYS A 243 -14.02 4.45 -19.81
C LYS A 243 -15.37 4.53 -19.09
N ASN A 244 -16.00 3.38 -18.85
CA ASN A 244 -17.32 3.32 -18.23
C ASN A 244 -17.25 3.35 -16.70
N ASN A 245 -16.15 2.86 -16.11
CA ASN A 245 -15.99 2.76 -14.67
C ASN A 245 -14.54 3.12 -14.31
N GLU A 246 -14.32 4.22 -13.60
CA GLU A 246 -12.97 4.60 -13.15
C GLU A 246 -12.43 3.60 -12.10
N LEU A 247 -11.11 3.45 -12.00
CA LEU A 247 -10.49 2.74 -10.88
C LEU A 247 -10.79 3.51 -9.59
N LYS A 248 -11.43 2.84 -8.63
CA LYS A 248 -11.76 3.41 -7.31
C LYS A 248 -10.78 2.88 -6.27
N PHE A 249 -10.41 3.74 -5.33
CA PHE A 249 -9.43 3.42 -4.30
C PHE A 249 -10.06 3.51 -2.91
N PRO A 250 -9.54 2.78 -1.92
CA PRO A 250 -10.19 2.64 -0.61
C PRO A 250 -10.37 3.94 0.19
N ASP A 251 -9.57 4.97 -0.08
CA ASP A 251 -9.73 6.32 0.45
C ASP A 251 -9.66 7.30 -0.73
N ASP A 252 -10.80 7.85 -1.13
CA ASP A 252 -10.96 8.78 -2.26
C ASP A 252 -10.19 10.12 -2.09
N ASP A 253 -9.48 10.31 -0.97
CA ASP A 253 -8.58 11.45 -0.72
C ASP A 253 -7.19 11.28 -1.38
N ILE A 254 -6.88 10.08 -1.86
CA ILE A 254 -5.70 9.84 -2.71
C ILE A 254 -6.19 9.88 -4.15
N ASN A 255 -6.27 11.08 -4.71
CA ASN A 255 -6.12 11.22 -6.14
C ASN A 255 -4.82 10.52 -6.50
N LEU A 256 -4.90 9.36 -7.17
CA LEU A 256 -3.80 8.82 -7.95
C LEU A 256 -3.58 9.75 -9.15
N THR A 257 -3.11 10.96 -8.85
CA THR A 257 -2.00 11.50 -9.62
C THR A 257 -0.80 10.61 -9.29
N MET A 258 -0.83 9.37 -9.79
CA MET A 258 0.41 8.73 -10.22
C MET A 258 1.18 9.82 -10.96
N PRO A 259 2.45 10.09 -10.63
CA PRO A 259 3.31 10.78 -11.58
C PRO A 259 3.08 10.04 -12.89
N VAL A 260 2.61 10.74 -13.92
CA VAL A 260 2.21 10.14 -15.19
C VAL A 260 3.44 9.42 -15.75
N PHE A 261 3.55 8.11 -15.47
CA PHE A 261 4.64 7.27 -15.95
C PHE A 261 4.40 7.06 -17.44
N GLY A 262 4.97 7.93 -18.27
CA GLY A 262 4.72 7.97 -19.71
C GLY A 262 5.31 9.19 -20.43
N SER A 263 5.75 10.19 -19.67
CA SER A 263 6.91 11.01 -20.04
C SER A 263 7.99 10.79 -18.98
N ASP A 264 9.27 10.93 -19.30
CA ASP A 264 10.43 10.75 -18.39
C ASP A 264 10.50 11.81 -17.25
N SER A 265 9.35 12.18 -16.71
CA SER A 265 9.07 13.28 -15.79
C SER A 265 9.25 12.85 -14.34
N THR A 266 10.50 12.66 -13.92
CA THR A 266 10.79 12.53 -12.50
C THR A 266 10.56 13.89 -11.82
N ILE A 267 9.54 13.98 -10.96
CA ILE A 267 9.37 15.15 -10.08
C ILE A 267 10.60 15.26 -9.19
N ILE A 268 11.39 16.32 -9.39
CA ILE A 268 12.63 16.57 -8.65
C ILE A 268 12.32 17.09 -7.24
N LYS A 269 11.32 17.98 -7.12
CA LYS A 269 10.81 18.49 -5.83
C LYS A 269 9.44 19.15 -6.03
N GLU A 270 8.59 19.03 -5.02
CA GLU A 270 7.34 19.78 -4.91
C GLU A 270 7.19 20.40 -3.51
N GLY A 271 6.38 21.46 -3.40
CA GLY A 271 6.14 22.12 -2.11
C GLY A 271 5.61 23.54 -2.23
N TRP A 272 5.32 24.15 -1.08
CA TRP A 272 4.87 25.55 -1.02
C TRP A 272 6.06 26.52 -1.03
N LEU A 273 5.99 27.54 -1.89
CA LEU A 273 6.88 28.71 -1.83
C LEU A 273 6.07 30.00 -1.92
N TRP A 274 6.63 31.07 -1.36
CA TRP A 274 6.20 32.43 -1.68
C TRP A 274 6.97 32.92 -2.90
N LYS A 275 6.27 33.55 -3.85
CA LYS A 275 6.90 34.19 -5.02
C LYS A 275 6.51 35.65 -5.15
N GLN A 276 7.46 36.47 -5.59
CA GLN A 276 7.20 37.87 -5.89
C GLN A 276 6.64 38.02 -7.33
N GLY A 277 5.67 38.92 -7.51
CA GLY A 277 5.19 39.32 -8.83
C GLY A 277 6.24 40.12 -9.62
N GLY A 278 6.06 40.21 -10.94
CA GLY A 278 7.05 40.81 -11.85
C GLY A 278 6.90 42.32 -11.93
N ARG A 279 5.85 42.80 -12.61
CA ARG A 279 5.51 44.23 -12.68
C ARG A 279 5.02 44.76 -11.33
N VAL A 280 4.10 44.04 -10.70
CA VAL A 280 3.59 44.33 -9.36
C VAL A 280 4.32 43.43 -8.37
N ARG A 281 5.12 44.00 -7.48
CA ARG A 281 6.03 43.29 -6.57
C ARG A 281 5.33 42.70 -5.33
N ASN A 282 4.11 42.20 -5.48
CA ASN A 282 3.40 41.53 -4.38
C ASN A 282 3.85 40.08 -4.20
N TRP A 283 3.82 39.60 -2.96
CA TRP A 283 4.12 38.21 -2.63
C TRP A 283 2.86 37.36 -2.71
N LYS A 284 2.98 36.18 -3.33
CA LYS A 284 1.89 35.20 -3.45
C LYS A 284 2.40 33.81 -3.10
N ARG A 285 1.66 33.08 -2.26
CA ARG A 285 1.95 31.68 -1.94
C ARG A 285 1.44 30.79 -3.06
N ARG A 286 2.27 29.90 -3.57
CA ARG A 286 1.91 28.98 -4.67
C ARG A 286 2.50 27.60 -4.39
N TRP A 287 1.81 26.57 -4.87
CA TRP A 287 2.35 25.22 -4.89
C TRP A 287 3.28 25.10 -6.08
N PHE A 288 4.52 24.66 -5.89
CA PHE A 288 5.52 24.55 -6.93
C PHE A 288 5.86 23.08 -7.19
N ILE A 289 6.15 22.75 -8.45
CA ILE A 289 6.61 21.43 -8.87
C ILE A 289 7.77 21.63 -9.85
N ILE A 290 8.89 20.95 -9.61
CA ILE A 290 10.02 20.85 -10.54
C ILE A 290 9.94 19.49 -11.23
N THR A 291 9.75 19.50 -12.54
CA THR A 291 9.77 18.29 -13.38
C THR A 291 10.15 18.68 -14.80
N ASP A 292 10.75 17.76 -15.55
CA ASP A 292 11.04 17.94 -16.99
C ASP A 292 11.84 19.20 -17.32
N GLY A 293 12.79 19.57 -16.45
CA GLY A 293 13.58 20.79 -16.60
C GLY A 293 12.76 22.08 -16.58
N CYS A 294 11.56 22.06 -16.00
CA CYS A 294 10.68 23.20 -15.83
C CYS A 294 10.25 23.33 -14.35
N LEU A 295 9.98 24.57 -13.95
CA LEU A 295 9.36 24.91 -12.67
C LEU A 295 7.93 25.40 -12.92
N PHE A 296 6.96 24.65 -12.43
CA PHE A 296 5.54 24.95 -12.50
C PHE A 296 5.07 25.55 -11.17
N TYR A 297 4.08 26.44 -11.21
CA TYR A 297 3.42 26.90 -9.99
C TYR A 297 1.91 27.07 -10.13
N PHE A 298 1.20 26.73 -9.06
CA PHE A 298 -0.26 26.59 -9.02
C PHE A 298 -0.85 27.39 -7.86
N GLU A 299 -2.14 27.74 -7.96
CA GLU A 299 -2.84 28.41 -6.87
C GLU A 299 -2.92 27.51 -5.63
N SER A 300 -3.16 26.21 -5.86
CA SER A 300 -3.32 25.19 -4.84
C SER A 300 -2.71 23.85 -5.27
N ARG A 301 -2.54 22.93 -4.31
CA ARG A 301 -2.07 21.56 -4.57
C ARG A 301 -3.10 20.71 -5.35
N THR A 302 -4.37 21.13 -5.36
CA THR A 302 -5.48 20.43 -6.05
C THR A 302 -5.74 20.98 -7.46
N GLU A 303 -5.07 22.06 -7.85
CA GLU A 303 -5.18 22.71 -9.16
C GLU A 303 -3.89 22.56 -9.99
N VAL A 304 -3.21 21.40 -9.88
CA VAL A 304 -1.99 21.08 -10.64
C VAL A 304 -2.20 21.04 -12.17
N ASP A 305 -3.45 21.19 -12.59
CA ASP A 305 -3.94 21.20 -13.96
C ASP A 305 -3.88 22.60 -14.56
N SER A 306 -3.90 23.64 -13.73
CA SER A 306 -3.97 25.03 -14.19
C SER A 306 -2.77 25.81 -13.67
N PRO A 307 -1.57 25.59 -14.26
CA PRO A 307 -0.39 26.32 -13.84
C PRO A 307 -0.64 27.81 -14.01
N ARG A 308 -0.42 28.55 -12.92
CA ARG A 308 -0.41 30.01 -12.92
C ARG A 308 0.86 30.55 -13.58
N GLY A 309 1.86 29.71 -13.76
CA GLY A 309 2.93 29.92 -14.72
C GLY A 309 3.90 28.76 -14.81
N VAL A 310 4.71 28.81 -15.85
CA VAL A 310 5.73 27.83 -16.21
C VAL A 310 7.03 28.57 -16.46
N ILE A 311 8.11 28.09 -15.85
CA ILE A 311 9.45 28.65 -15.99
C ILE A 311 10.37 27.52 -16.46
N PRO A 312 10.72 27.47 -17.76
CA PRO A 312 11.81 26.62 -18.24
C PRO A 312 13.09 26.92 -17.43
N LEU A 313 13.75 25.88 -16.94
CA LEU A 313 15.00 26.01 -16.17
C LEU A 313 16.24 26.03 -17.08
N VAL A 314 16.05 25.97 -18.40
CA VAL A 314 17.09 26.24 -19.40
C VAL A 314 17.55 27.69 -19.29
N ASP A 315 18.86 27.91 -19.33
CA ASP A 315 19.46 29.25 -19.25
C ASP A 315 19.07 30.06 -18.00
N VAL A 316 18.71 29.38 -16.91
CA VAL A 316 18.39 30.01 -15.62
C VAL A 316 19.34 29.50 -14.54
N ALA A 317 19.84 30.41 -13.73
CA ALA A 317 20.61 30.09 -12.54
C ALA A 317 19.86 30.53 -11.28
N VAL A 318 20.25 29.93 -10.14
CA VAL A 318 19.67 30.20 -8.83
C VAL A 318 20.75 30.67 -7.87
N ARG A 319 20.46 31.75 -7.13
CA ARG A 319 21.32 32.28 -6.06
C ARG A 319 20.53 32.61 -4.81
N GLU A 320 21.20 32.50 -3.67
CA GLU A 320 20.71 33.08 -2.42
C GLU A 320 20.76 34.60 -2.50
N ILE A 321 19.81 35.25 -1.86
CA ILE A 321 19.76 36.70 -1.73
C ILE A 321 19.48 37.06 -0.27
N GLU A 322 19.69 38.33 0.07
CA GLU A 322 19.22 38.87 1.34
C GLU A 322 17.69 38.75 1.45
N ASP A 323 17.24 38.54 2.68
CA ASP A 323 15.82 38.42 2.97
C ASP A 323 15.08 39.72 2.65
N ASP A 324 13.84 39.57 2.20
CA ASP A 324 12.96 40.71 2.03
C ASP A 324 12.46 41.14 3.41
N ARG A 325 12.13 42.43 3.57
CA ARG A 325 11.60 42.96 4.84
C ARG A 325 10.44 42.14 5.42
N THR A 326 9.68 41.45 4.57
CA THR A 326 8.49 40.69 4.95
C THR A 326 8.58 39.19 4.70
N LYS A 327 9.69 38.69 4.14
CA LYS A 327 9.84 37.28 3.74
C LYS A 327 11.27 36.79 4.01
N PRO A 328 11.45 35.80 4.90
CA PRO A 328 12.74 35.22 5.18
C PRO A 328 13.13 34.15 4.17
N PHE A 329 14.37 33.68 4.25
CA PHE A 329 14.90 32.57 3.46
C PHE A 329 14.73 32.81 1.95
N CYS A 330 15.11 34.00 1.50
CA CYS A 330 14.95 34.40 0.12
C CYS A 330 16.03 33.82 -0.81
N PHE A 331 15.62 33.52 -2.03
CA PHE A 331 16.49 33.16 -3.14
C PHE A 331 15.87 33.67 -4.45
N GLU A 332 16.66 33.74 -5.52
CA GLU A 332 16.13 34.17 -6.82
C GLU A 332 16.65 33.35 -8.00
N LEU A 333 15.77 33.19 -8.98
CA LEU A 333 16.09 32.74 -10.32
C LEU A 333 16.41 33.94 -11.20
N PHE A 334 17.54 33.88 -11.89
CA PHE A 334 18.01 34.93 -12.80
C PHE A 334 18.47 34.33 -14.13
N PRO A 335 18.34 35.07 -15.24
CA PRO A 335 18.73 34.57 -16.56
C PRO A 335 20.26 34.48 -16.66
N LEU A 336 20.76 33.40 -17.26
CA LEU A 336 22.16 33.27 -17.68
C LEU A 336 22.42 34.01 -19.00
N THR A 337 21.39 34.13 -19.85
CA THR A 337 21.44 34.84 -21.13
C THR A 337 20.27 35.82 -21.26
N GLY A 338 20.56 37.04 -21.71
CA GLY A 338 19.57 38.11 -21.88
C GLY A 338 19.12 38.79 -20.58
N ASP A 339 18.13 39.68 -20.69
CA ASP A 339 17.73 40.58 -19.59
C ASP A 339 16.51 40.08 -18.78
N LYS A 340 15.88 38.97 -19.20
CA LYS A 340 14.65 38.44 -18.59
C LYS A 340 14.63 36.92 -18.54
N VAL A 341 14.00 36.38 -17.50
CA VAL A 341 13.72 34.94 -17.39
C VAL A 341 12.58 34.58 -18.34
N LYS A 342 12.85 33.70 -19.30
CA LYS A 342 11.82 33.14 -20.19
C LYS A 342 10.82 32.37 -19.34
N ALA A 343 9.56 32.77 -19.41
CA ALA A 343 8.48 32.14 -18.65
C ALA A 343 7.15 32.43 -19.34
N SER A 344 6.17 31.58 -19.11
CA SER A 344 4.82 31.73 -19.65
C SER A 344 3.79 31.71 -18.52
N LYS A 345 2.71 32.47 -18.69
CA LYS A 345 1.56 32.45 -17.77
C LYS A 345 0.25 32.56 -18.56
N PRO A 346 -0.88 32.11 -18.01
CA PRO A 346 -2.18 32.31 -18.63
C PRO A 346 -2.49 33.80 -18.85
N ALA A 347 -3.06 34.12 -20.00
CA ALA A 347 -3.56 35.44 -20.32
C ALA A 347 -4.75 35.79 -19.40
N PRO A 348 -4.75 36.96 -18.75
CA PRO A 348 -5.89 37.37 -17.92
C PRO A 348 -7.17 37.45 -18.77
N GLY A 349 -8.20 36.69 -18.40
CA GLY A 349 -9.53 36.75 -19.04
C GLY A 349 -9.66 35.98 -20.37
N GLU A 350 -8.60 35.34 -20.87
CA GLU A 350 -8.64 34.55 -22.12
C GLU A 350 -8.26 33.09 -21.83
N VAL A 351 -9.26 32.19 -21.85
CA VAL A 351 -9.07 30.76 -21.56
C VAL A 351 -8.19 30.11 -22.63
N GLY A 352 -7.16 29.37 -22.20
CA GLY A 352 -6.27 28.61 -23.09
C GLY A 352 -5.15 29.42 -23.76
N LYS A 353 -5.16 30.76 -23.65
CA LYS A 353 -4.10 31.61 -24.20
C LYS A 353 -2.98 31.83 -23.20
N TRP A 354 -1.75 31.69 -23.66
CA TRP A 354 -0.53 31.89 -22.86
C TRP A 354 0.20 33.16 -23.32
N ILE A 355 0.69 33.94 -22.36
CA ILE A 355 1.51 35.13 -22.59
C ILE A 355 2.85 35.03 -21.89
N GLU A 356 3.85 35.72 -22.41
CA GLU A 356 5.17 35.76 -21.83
C GLU A 356 5.17 36.50 -20.48
N GLY A 357 5.95 35.99 -19.53
CA GLY A 357 6.26 36.65 -18.27
C GLY A 357 7.07 37.93 -18.48
N HIS A 358 7.06 38.81 -17.49
CA HIS A 358 7.81 40.08 -17.54
C HIS A 358 8.85 40.18 -16.42
N HIS A 359 9.34 39.04 -15.95
CA HIS A 359 10.25 38.97 -14.82
C HIS A 359 11.70 39.08 -15.30
N THR A 360 12.41 40.12 -14.85
CA THR A 360 13.87 40.18 -14.96
C THR A 360 14.52 39.13 -14.06
N VAL A 361 13.94 38.91 -12.88
CA VAL A 361 14.28 37.84 -11.92
C VAL A 361 13.00 37.33 -11.26
N TYR A 362 13.00 36.06 -10.81
CA TYR A 362 11.97 35.51 -9.94
C TYR A 362 12.49 35.36 -8.52
N ARG A 363 12.05 36.24 -7.61
CA ARG A 363 12.33 36.11 -6.18
C ARG A 363 11.34 35.20 -5.50
N MET A 364 11.86 34.32 -4.65
CA MET A 364 11.11 33.33 -3.90
C MET A 364 11.55 33.32 -2.43
N SER A 365 10.68 32.82 -1.55
CA SER A 365 10.94 32.67 -0.12
C SER A 365 10.41 31.32 0.35
N ALA A 366 11.27 30.57 1.03
CA ALA A 366 11.00 29.25 1.57
C ALA A 366 10.47 29.30 3.02
N LEU A 367 10.05 28.16 3.56
CA LEU A 367 9.51 28.08 4.93
C LEU A 367 10.61 28.06 6.00
N SER A 368 11.79 27.53 5.67
CA SER A 368 12.95 27.44 6.55
C SER A 368 14.25 27.52 5.74
N GLU A 369 15.36 27.68 6.44
CA GLU A 369 16.69 27.66 5.83
C GLU A 369 17.00 26.32 5.14
N ASP A 370 16.61 25.20 5.75
CA ASP A 370 16.79 23.88 5.15
C ASP A 370 15.92 23.69 3.90
N ASP A 371 14.66 24.16 3.95
CA ASP A 371 13.76 24.12 2.79
C ASP A 371 14.32 24.99 1.64
N ARG A 372 14.88 26.16 1.96
CA ARG A 372 15.58 27.02 0.97
C ARG A 372 16.73 26.26 0.31
N LYS A 373 17.61 25.62 1.09
CA LYS A 373 18.73 24.84 0.57
C LYS A 373 18.27 23.70 -0.33
N ASP A 374 17.20 23.00 0.06
CA ASP A 374 16.62 21.93 -0.72
C ASP A 374 16.03 22.42 -2.05
N TRP A 375 15.31 23.55 -2.03
CA TRP A 375 14.80 24.17 -3.26
C TRP A 375 15.92 24.59 -4.20
N ILE A 376 16.96 25.25 -3.69
CA ILE A 376 18.13 25.66 -4.48
C ILE A 376 18.82 24.44 -5.10
N ARG A 377 19.01 23.37 -4.32
CA ARG A 377 19.61 22.11 -4.82
C ARG A 377 18.75 21.51 -5.93
N ALA A 378 17.44 21.38 -5.71
CA ALA A 378 16.51 20.83 -6.69
C ALA A 378 16.47 21.65 -7.99
N LEU A 379 16.49 22.98 -7.90
CA LEU A 379 16.53 23.88 -9.06
C LEU A 379 17.82 23.74 -9.87
N ARG A 380 18.97 23.53 -9.20
CA ARG A 380 20.25 23.26 -9.88
C ARG A 380 20.25 21.92 -10.60
N ILE A 381 19.67 20.88 -9.99
CA ILE A 381 19.52 19.57 -10.65
C ILE A 381 18.59 19.71 -11.87
N GLY A 382 17.48 20.42 -11.71
CA GLY A 382 16.51 20.67 -12.79
C GLY A 382 17.09 21.42 -13.98
N SER A 383 18.02 22.36 -13.76
CA SER A 383 18.70 23.06 -14.86
C SER A 383 19.82 22.24 -15.53
N GLN A 384 20.44 21.30 -14.83
CA GLN A 384 21.53 20.46 -15.35
C GLN A 384 21.06 19.27 -16.21
N ASN A 385 19.85 18.75 -15.95
CA ASN A 385 19.27 17.62 -16.69
C ASN A 385 18.94 17.90 -18.18
N GLN A 386 19.28 19.09 -18.70
CA GLN A 386 19.11 19.45 -20.10
C GLN A 386 20.40 19.34 -20.95
N LEU A 387 21.54 18.99 -20.36
CA LEU A 387 22.74 18.70 -21.15
C LEU A 387 22.58 17.33 -21.83
N PRO A 388 22.77 17.23 -23.17
CA PRO A 388 22.64 15.94 -23.85
C PRO A 388 23.64 14.95 -23.25
N LYS A 389 23.14 13.81 -22.78
CA LYS A 389 23.97 12.63 -22.46
C LYS A 389 24.76 12.31 -23.72
N GLN A 390 26.04 12.69 -23.76
CA GLN A 390 26.95 12.22 -24.79
C GLN A 390 26.87 10.69 -24.78
N ARG A 391 26.42 10.12 -25.90
CA ARG A 391 26.52 8.68 -26.14
C ARG A 391 28.01 8.34 -26.07
N LEU A 392 28.44 7.75 -24.96
CA LEU A 392 29.74 7.09 -24.92
C LEU A 392 29.64 5.89 -25.85
N SER A 393 30.47 5.94 -26.88
CA SER A 393 30.71 4.96 -27.94
C SER A 393 31.09 3.59 -27.41
#